data_AF-A0A8T1PWF8-F1
#
_entry.id   AF-A0A8T1PWF8-F1
#
_cell.length_a   1.000
_cell.length_b   1.000
_cell.length_c   1.000
_cell.angle_alpha   90.00
_cell.angle_beta   90.00
_cell.angle_gamma   90.00
#
_symmetry.space_group_name_H-M   'P 1'
#
loop_
_entity.id
_entity.type
_entity.pdbx_description
1 polymer ?
#
loop_
_entity_poly.entity_id
_entity_poly.type
_entity_poly.pdbx_seq_one_letter_code
_entity_poly.pdbx_strand_id
1 'polypeptide(L)'
;MYSWNLFYIESNRSIDTDPYKIATRYFPPNFHWIPENSTKNLQFYSSILIHTDFLTTKPIYDKTDDSKLIYHSAYILRFITEEDWGTHPSTSKKLCDSEITYNYYDYIDAWFRFMLFQTPDMSHSWFFNFDKNFRGKIPLWFNKWWHQFGLIPHIFPEELQRASKSFIQAISSKLDAYESKFPYCIHFSKRFKPPWILKWSYEKNGDILHRFTFVKWWDRFPHMANMINTISKEFGQTTLNLKNSKDFPTIDRSAPEYPLIQAPTRLTKKDLIHLLQQSLKEDSSDPESEASSEASYSNTFRHDSEDTPRLSDD
;
A
#
# COMPACT_ATOMS: atom_id res chain seq x y z
N MET A 1 -1.06 10.15 -13.09
CA MET A 1 -1.76 8.85 -12.98
C MET A 1 -0.74 7.79 -13.31
N TYR A 2 -0.54 6.80 -12.44
CA TYR A 2 0.42 5.72 -12.68
C TYR A 2 -0.34 4.45 -12.98
N SER A 3 0.04 3.75 -14.05
CA SER A 3 -0.55 2.47 -14.46
C SER A 3 0.50 1.37 -14.40
N TRP A 4 0.12 0.21 -13.88
CA TRP A 4 0.98 -0.96 -13.72
C TRP A 4 0.35 -2.15 -14.42
N ASN A 5 1.10 -2.77 -15.31
CA ASN A 5 0.67 -4.00 -15.96
C ASN A 5 0.65 -5.11 -14.90
N LEU A 6 -0.48 -5.77 -14.74
CA LEU A 6 -0.62 -6.88 -13.79
C LEU A 6 -0.28 -8.20 -14.47
N PHE A 7 -0.95 -8.49 -15.59
CA PHE A 7 -0.75 -9.70 -16.37
C PHE A 7 -1.40 -9.57 -17.75
N TYR A 8 -0.97 -10.45 -18.66
CA TYR A 8 -1.64 -10.67 -19.94
C TYR A 8 -2.85 -11.58 -19.75
N ILE A 9 -3.97 -11.22 -20.36
CA ILE A 9 -5.22 -11.96 -20.33
C ILE A 9 -5.11 -13.05 -21.38
N GLU A 10 -5.32 -14.29 -20.97
CA GLU A 10 -5.28 -15.44 -21.88
C GLU A 10 -6.46 -15.36 -22.86
N SER A 11 -6.24 -15.78 -24.10
CA SER A 11 -7.22 -15.64 -25.19
C SER A 11 -8.58 -16.28 -24.86
N ASN A 12 -8.58 -17.42 -24.16
CA ASN A 12 -9.78 -18.11 -23.68
C ASN A 12 -10.57 -17.35 -22.60
N ARG A 13 -9.98 -16.32 -21.99
CA ARG A 13 -10.58 -15.45 -20.97
C ARG A 13 -10.73 -14.00 -21.45
N SER A 14 -10.39 -13.71 -22.70
CA SER A 14 -10.45 -12.36 -23.30
C SER A 14 -11.87 -11.82 -23.49
N ILE A 15 -12.89 -12.69 -23.42
CA ILE A 15 -14.30 -12.36 -23.67
C ILE A 15 -14.85 -11.40 -22.59
N ASP A 16 -14.40 -11.53 -21.34
CA ASP A 16 -14.82 -10.62 -20.29
C ASP A 16 -14.24 -9.22 -20.53
N THR A 17 -15.11 -8.22 -20.51
CA THR A 17 -14.72 -6.80 -20.65
C THR A 17 -14.62 -6.10 -19.31
N ASP A 18 -15.24 -6.64 -18.26
CA ASP A 18 -15.23 -6.10 -16.90
C ASP A 18 -13.87 -6.37 -16.22
N PRO A 19 -13.02 -5.35 -16.01
CA PRO A 19 -11.68 -5.53 -15.45
C PRO A 19 -11.69 -6.12 -14.04
N TYR A 20 -12.74 -5.86 -13.25
CA TYR A 20 -12.85 -6.39 -11.90
C TYR A 20 -13.18 -7.89 -11.92
N LYS A 21 -14.13 -8.31 -12.77
CA LYS A 21 -14.43 -9.74 -12.95
C LYS A 21 -13.24 -10.53 -13.48
N ILE A 22 -12.43 -9.94 -14.35
CA ILE A 22 -11.19 -10.55 -14.81
C ILE A 22 -10.24 -10.71 -13.63
N ALA A 23 -10.00 -9.63 -12.86
CA ALA A 23 -9.13 -9.66 -11.69
C ALA A 23 -9.53 -10.75 -10.68
N THR A 24 -10.81 -10.85 -10.30
CA THR A 24 -11.28 -11.81 -9.29
C THR A 24 -11.21 -13.27 -9.72
N ARG A 25 -11.07 -13.56 -11.02
CA ARG A 25 -10.81 -14.92 -11.52
C ARG A 25 -9.34 -15.30 -11.55
N TYR A 26 -8.45 -14.31 -11.51
CA TYR A 26 -7.00 -14.51 -11.51
C TYR A 26 -6.41 -14.46 -10.09
N PHE A 27 -6.97 -13.62 -9.23
CA PHE A 27 -6.50 -13.47 -7.87
C PHE A 27 -7.31 -14.34 -6.91
N PRO A 28 -6.65 -15.05 -5.98
CA PRO A 28 -7.36 -15.69 -4.88
C PRO A 28 -8.10 -14.67 -4.00
N PRO A 29 -9.07 -15.10 -3.18
CA PRO A 29 -9.75 -14.22 -2.23
C PRO A 29 -8.75 -13.45 -1.36
N ASN A 30 -9.02 -12.17 -1.09
CA ASN A 30 -8.13 -11.27 -0.32
C ASN A 30 -6.77 -10.96 -0.96
N PHE A 31 -6.60 -11.30 -2.25
CA PHE A 31 -5.46 -10.87 -3.05
C PHE A 31 -5.88 -9.88 -4.12
N HIS A 32 -5.00 -8.91 -4.35
CA HIS A 32 -5.04 -8.03 -5.52
C HIS A 32 -3.71 -8.15 -6.26
N TRP A 33 -3.12 -9.33 -6.29
CA TRP A 33 -1.90 -9.67 -6.98
C TRP A 33 -1.82 -11.20 -7.13
N ILE A 34 -0.95 -11.68 -8.01
CA ILE A 34 -0.66 -13.10 -8.10
C ILE A 34 0.24 -13.45 -6.89
N PRO A 35 -0.21 -14.30 -5.96
CA PRO A 35 0.58 -14.61 -4.78
C PRO A 35 1.77 -15.50 -5.12
N GLU A 36 2.93 -15.18 -4.55
CA GLU A 36 4.06 -16.11 -4.44
C GLU A 36 3.88 -17.06 -3.25
N ASN A 37 3.12 -16.63 -2.24
CA ASN A 37 2.78 -17.39 -1.05
C ASN A 37 1.34 -17.09 -0.64
N SER A 38 0.49 -18.11 -0.60
CA SER A 38 -0.95 -18.01 -0.27
C SER A 38 -1.21 -17.53 1.15
N THR A 39 -0.29 -17.75 2.09
CA THR A 39 -0.43 -17.28 3.47
C THR A 39 -0.14 -15.80 3.65
N LYS A 40 0.57 -15.17 2.70
CA LYS A 40 0.94 -13.75 2.76
C LYS A 40 -0.10 -12.89 2.05
N ASN A 41 -1.34 -12.96 2.52
CA ASN A 41 -2.46 -12.20 1.97
C ASN A 41 -2.50 -10.75 2.49
N LEU A 42 -3.54 -10.00 2.10
CA LEU A 42 -3.71 -8.61 2.54
C LEU A 42 -3.76 -8.48 4.07
N GLN A 43 -4.34 -9.45 4.77
CA GLN A 43 -4.45 -9.44 6.22
C GLN A 43 -3.08 -9.58 6.89
N PHE A 44 -2.23 -10.50 6.40
CA PHE A 44 -0.84 -10.65 6.85
C PHE A 44 -0.07 -9.33 6.75
N TYR A 45 -0.07 -8.71 5.57
CA TYR A 45 0.65 -7.46 5.32
C TYR A 45 0.08 -6.28 6.12
N SER A 46 -1.25 -6.17 6.22
CA SER A 46 -1.89 -5.13 7.02
C SER A 46 -1.53 -5.26 8.50
N SER A 47 -1.48 -6.49 9.01
CA SER A 47 -1.15 -6.78 10.41
C SER A 47 0.29 -6.39 10.74
N ILE A 48 1.24 -6.59 9.81
CA ILE A 48 2.62 -6.12 9.97
C ILE A 48 2.65 -4.61 10.24
N LEU A 49 1.87 -3.79 9.52
CA LEU A 49 1.93 -2.33 9.68
C LEU A 49 1.17 -1.83 10.91
N ILE A 50 -0.01 -2.40 11.17
CA ILE A 50 -0.93 -1.91 12.21
C ILE A 50 -0.51 -2.40 13.58
N HIS A 51 -0.23 -3.70 13.76
CA HIS A 51 0.04 -4.27 15.08
C HIS A 51 1.43 -3.94 15.63
N THR A 52 2.30 -3.39 14.80
CA THR A 52 3.64 -2.93 15.18
C THR A 52 3.71 -1.40 15.29
N ASP A 53 2.60 -0.69 15.13
CA ASP A 53 2.54 0.77 15.20
C ASP A 53 3.46 1.47 14.18
N PHE A 54 3.57 0.93 12.96
CA PHE A 54 4.14 1.67 11.82
C PHE A 54 3.13 2.60 11.17
N LEU A 55 1.87 2.18 11.17
CA LEU A 55 0.75 2.86 10.57
C LEU A 55 -0.46 2.76 11.51
N THR A 56 -1.22 3.84 11.64
CA THR A 56 -2.56 3.79 12.23
C THR A 56 -3.61 4.02 11.16
N THR A 57 -4.68 3.22 11.20
CA THR A 57 -5.83 3.37 10.32
C THR A 57 -7.08 3.76 11.11
N LYS A 58 -7.96 4.52 10.46
CA LYS A 58 -9.29 4.82 10.99
C LYS A 58 -10.31 4.65 9.87
N PRO A 59 -11.25 3.69 9.97
CA PRO A 59 -12.34 3.57 9.00
C PRO A 59 -13.30 4.75 9.14
N ILE A 60 -13.81 5.23 8.01
CA ILE A 60 -14.82 6.28 7.93
C ILE A 60 -15.98 5.75 7.09
N TYR A 61 -17.14 5.65 7.74
CA TYR A 61 -18.38 5.13 7.16
C TYR A 61 -19.28 6.26 6.67
N ASP A 62 -20.29 5.89 5.88
CA ASP A 62 -21.33 6.81 5.46
C ASP A 62 -22.09 7.35 6.68
N LYS A 63 -22.56 8.59 6.60
CA LYS A 63 -23.32 9.20 7.71
C LYS A 63 -24.74 8.66 7.82
N THR A 64 -25.26 8.11 6.72
CA THR A 64 -26.62 7.59 6.59
C THR A 64 -26.68 6.07 6.63
N ASP A 65 -25.57 5.41 6.27
CA ASP A 65 -25.41 3.96 6.24
C ASP A 65 -24.09 3.58 6.93
N ASP A 66 -24.16 3.22 8.22
CA ASP A 66 -22.99 2.89 9.03
C ASP A 66 -22.30 1.58 8.61
N SER A 67 -22.94 0.78 7.75
CA SER A 67 -22.36 -0.42 7.14
C SER A 67 -21.45 -0.07 5.94
N LYS A 68 -21.68 1.09 5.33
CA LYS A 68 -20.97 1.49 4.12
C LYS A 68 -19.66 2.20 4.44
N LEU A 69 -18.55 1.45 4.33
CA LEU A 69 -17.21 2.04 4.40
C LEU A 69 -16.98 2.96 3.20
N ILE A 70 -16.67 4.23 3.45
CA ILE A 70 -16.36 5.21 2.38
C ILE A 70 -14.86 5.26 2.13
N TYR A 71 -14.07 5.40 3.20
CA TYR A 71 -12.63 5.48 3.11
C TYR A 71 -11.95 5.09 4.42
N HIS A 72 -10.64 4.84 4.34
CA HIS A 72 -9.79 4.72 5.52
C HIS A 72 -8.86 5.93 5.60
N SER A 73 -8.81 6.59 6.76
CA SER A 73 -7.67 7.46 7.07
C SER A 73 -6.48 6.61 7.49
N ALA A 74 -5.30 6.90 6.97
CA ALA A 74 -4.06 6.19 7.29
C ALA A 74 -2.95 7.19 7.64
N TYR A 75 -2.30 6.97 8.78
CA TYR A 75 -1.29 7.87 9.34
C TYR A 75 0.03 7.13 9.53
N ILE A 76 1.07 7.55 8.82
CA ILE A 76 2.43 7.02 9.01
C ILE A 76 2.96 7.48 10.38
N LEU A 77 3.19 6.53 11.28
CA LEU A 77 3.73 6.79 12.60
C LEU A 77 5.26 6.78 12.59
N ARG A 78 5.87 5.79 11.93
CA ARG A 78 7.32 5.61 11.86
C ARG A 78 7.72 4.62 10.76
N PHE A 79 9.00 4.60 10.42
CA PHE A 79 9.61 3.58 9.57
C PHE A 79 10.66 2.79 10.36
N ILE A 80 11.03 1.63 9.83
CA ILE A 80 12.25 0.91 10.20
C ILE A 80 13.19 0.92 9.00
N THR A 81 14.42 1.40 9.22
CA THR A 81 15.48 1.29 8.24
C THR A 81 16.08 -0.13 8.27
N GLU A 82 16.86 -0.48 7.26
CA GLU A 82 17.58 -1.75 7.26
C GLU A 82 18.54 -1.86 8.46
N GLU A 83 19.21 -0.76 8.80
CA GLU A 83 20.09 -0.64 9.97
C GLU A 83 19.32 -0.91 11.28
N ASP A 84 18.12 -0.34 11.41
CA ASP A 84 17.24 -0.58 12.56
C ASP A 84 16.68 -2.02 12.58
N TRP A 85 16.73 -2.76 11.46
CA TRP A 85 16.19 -4.11 11.38
C TRP A 85 17.06 -5.11 12.14
N GLY A 86 18.39 -4.96 12.05
CA GLY A 86 19.38 -5.83 12.68
C GLY A 86 20.51 -6.20 11.72
N THR A 87 21.15 -7.35 11.97
CA THR A 87 22.33 -7.79 11.22
C THR A 87 22.02 -8.30 9.81
N HIS A 88 20.83 -8.86 9.57
CA HIS A 88 20.45 -9.38 8.26
C HIS A 88 18.98 -9.06 7.93
N PRO A 89 18.66 -8.52 6.74
CA PRO A 89 17.28 -8.22 6.33
C PRO A 89 16.36 -9.45 6.30
N SER A 90 16.92 -10.63 6.02
CA SER A 90 16.16 -11.90 6.01
C SER A 90 15.85 -12.44 7.40
N THR A 91 16.41 -11.87 8.47
CA THR A 91 16.10 -12.32 9.84
C THR A 91 14.63 -12.07 10.15
N SER A 92 13.92 -13.17 10.42
CA SER A 92 12.51 -13.16 10.76
C SER A 92 12.28 -12.59 12.16
N LYS A 93 11.23 -11.77 12.30
CA LYS A 93 10.69 -11.28 13.57
C LYS A 93 9.30 -11.86 13.78
N LYS A 94 8.94 -12.15 15.03
CA LYS A 94 7.57 -12.56 15.38
C LYS A 94 6.63 -11.36 15.29
N LEU A 95 5.47 -11.58 14.70
CA LEU A 95 4.40 -10.60 14.70
C LEU A 95 3.69 -10.66 16.06
N CYS A 96 4.06 -9.76 16.97
CA CYS A 96 3.53 -9.71 18.33
C CYS A 96 3.73 -11.08 19.04
N ASP A 97 2.72 -11.57 19.77
CA ASP A 97 2.78 -12.84 20.49
C ASP A 97 2.35 -14.05 19.63
N SER A 98 2.44 -13.95 18.29
CA SER A 98 2.02 -15.01 17.37
C SER A 98 3.19 -15.82 16.81
N GLU A 99 2.90 -17.01 16.29
CA GLU A 99 3.86 -17.81 15.50
C GLU A 99 4.07 -17.30 14.08
N ILE A 100 3.33 -16.25 13.68
CA ILE A 100 3.50 -15.64 12.37
C ILE A 100 4.79 -14.83 12.41
N THR A 101 5.64 -15.09 11.42
CA THR A 101 6.91 -14.38 11.28
C THR A 101 6.97 -13.61 9.97
N TYR A 102 7.75 -12.54 9.97
CA TYR A 102 7.97 -11.69 8.82
C TYR A 102 9.40 -11.16 8.85
N ASN A 103 10.02 -10.99 7.68
CA ASN A 103 11.35 -10.41 7.54
C ASN A 103 11.29 -8.96 7.04
N TYR A 104 12.44 -8.34 6.77
CA TYR A 104 12.48 -6.94 6.30
C TYR A 104 11.82 -6.76 4.93
N TYR A 105 11.93 -7.75 4.05
CA TYR A 105 11.31 -7.70 2.72
C TYR A 105 9.78 -7.78 2.83
N ASP A 106 9.27 -8.64 3.71
CA ASP A 106 7.84 -8.68 4.04
C ASP A 106 7.35 -7.35 4.61
N TYR A 107 8.15 -6.69 5.44
CA TYR A 107 7.86 -5.36 5.95
C TYR A 107 7.79 -4.31 4.83
N ILE A 108 8.74 -4.31 3.89
CA ILE A 108 8.69 -3.40 2.72
C ILE A 108 7.45 -3.70 1.88
N ASP A 109 7.19 -4.96 1.56
CA ASP A 109 6.01 -5.36 0.79
C ASP A 109 4.72 -5.00 1.51
N ALA A 110 4.69 -5.06 2.84
CA ALA A 110 3.54 -4.66 3.63
C ALA A 110 3.07 -3.25 3.28
N TRP A 111 4.00 -2.30 3.10
CA TRP A 111 3.68 -0.94 2.68
C TRP A 111 3.00 -0.86 1.31
N PHE A 112 3.37 -1.71 0.36
CA PHE A 112 2.76 -1.72 -0.97
C PHE A 112 1.43 -2.48 -0.97
N ARG A 113 1.39 -3.66 -0.34
CA ARG A 113 0.25 -4.58 -0.36
C ARG A 113 -0.91 -4.03 0.45
N PHE A 114 -0.64 -3.41 1.60
CA PHE A 114 -1.66 -2.75 2.42
C PHE A 114 -2.47 -1.71 1.63
N MET A 115 -1.82 -0.93 0.74
CA MET A 115 -2.50 0.08 -0.08
C MET A 115 -3.51 -0.52 -1.07
N LEU A 116 -3.45 -1.83 -1.29
CA LEU A 116 -4.33 -2.54 -2.20
C LEU A 116 -5.64 -3.00 -1.55
N PHE A 117 -5.92 -2.65 -0.30
CA PHE A 117 -7.27 -2.86 0.23
C PHE A 117 -8.32 -2.22 -0.68
N GLN A 118 -9.44 -2.90 -0.80
CA GLN A 118 -10.54 -2.50 -1.66
C GLN A 118 -11.86 -3.10 -1.17
N THR A 119 -12.96 -2.37 -1.40
CA THR A 119 -14.32 -2.87 -1.18
C THR A 119 -14.81 -3.62 -2.42
N PRO A 120 -15.80 -4.54 -2.29
CA PRO A 120 -16.30 -5.30 -3.45
C PRO A 120 -16.82 -4.45 -4.62
N ASP A 121 -17.28 -3.23 -4.35
CA ASP A 121 -17.76 -2.27 -5.33
C ASP A 121 -16.65 -1.38 -5.95
N MET A 122 -15.38 -1.65 -5.62
CA MET A 122 -14.22 -0.87 -6.07
C MET A 122 -14.31 0.64 -5.71
N SER A 123 -15.09 0.98 -4.68
CA SER A 123 -15.33 2.38 -4.31
C SER A 123 -14.31 2.93 -3.31
N HIS A 124 -13.61 2.06 -2.56
CA HIS A 124 -12.70 2.44 -1.48
C HIS A 124 -11.66 3.47 -1.91
N SER A 125 -11.35 4.36 -0.97
CA SER A 125 -10.24 5.28 -1.06
C SER A 125 -9.47 5.36 0.26
N TRP A 126 -8.21 5.75 0.16
CA TRP A 126 -7.35 6.08 1.28
C TRP A 126 -7.26 7.58 1.44
N PHE A 127 -7.29 8.00 2.69
CA PHE A 127 -6.97 9.35 3.11
C PHE A 127 -5.65 9.30 3.88
N PHE A 128 -4.55 9.54 3.18
CA PHE A 128 -3.22 9.17 3.63
C PHE A 128 -2.44 10.39 4.11
N ASN A 129 -1.71 10.28 5.23
CA ASN A 129 -0.92 11.37 5.78
C ASN A 129 0.25 10.84 6.62
N PHE A 130 1.23 11.70 6.89
CA PHE A 130 2.14 11.50 8.02
C PHE A 130 1.43 11.86 9.32
N ASP A 131 1.72 11.13 10.39
CA ASP A 131 1.26 11.53 11.72
C ASP A 131 1.82 12.91 12.10
N LYS A 132 1.04 13.67 12.88
CA LYS A 132 1.43 15.01 13.35
C LYS A 132 2.75 15.00 14.13
N ASN A 133 3.05 13.90 14.80
CA ASN A 133 4.26 13.72 15.60
C ASN A 133 5.37 12.99 14.84
N PHE A 134 5.17 12.60 13.57
CA PHE A 134 6.20 11.92 12.79
C PHE A 134 7.43 12.82 12.62
N ARG A 135 8.57 12.35 13.17
CA ARG A 135 9.90 12.98 13.06
C ARG A 135 10.97 12.03 12.51
N GLY A 136 10.60 10.79 12.18
CA GLY A 136 11.54 9.73 11.80
C GLY A 136 12.29 9.99 10.50
N LYS A 137 13.37 9.22 10.31
CA LYS A 137 14.05 9.07 9.02
C LYS A 137 13.17 8.25 8.07
N ILE A 138 13.25 8.57 6.80
CA ILE A 138 12.51 7.88 5.74
C ILE A 138 13.51 6.97 5.02
N PRO A 139 13.24 5.68 4.87
CA PRO A 139 14.14 4.75 4.18
C PRO A 139 14.09 4.94 2.66
N LEU A 140 15.18 4.61 1.95
CA LEU A 140 15.30 4.84 0.50
C LEU A 140 14.27 4.09 -0.34
N TRP A 141 13.88 2.89 0.07
CA TRP A 141 12.83 2.11 -0.63
C TRP A 141 11.50 2.88 -0.69
N PHE A 142 11.26 3.80 0.25
CA PHE A 142 10.05 4.62 0.28
C PHE A 142 9.94 5.55 -0.94
N ASN A 143 11.03 5.84 -1.65
CA ASN A 143 10.95 6.55 -2.93
C ASN A 143 10.12 5.78 -3.95
N LYS A 144 10.25 4.46 -4.02
CA LYS A 144 9.45 3.60 -4.92
C LYS A 144 7.98 3.65 -4.51
N TRP A 145 7.71 3.55 -3.20
CA TRP A 145 6.35 3.66 -2.67
C TRP A 145 5.73 5.02 -2.97
N TRP A 146 6.48 6.10 -2.72
CA TRP A 146 6.05 7.47 -2.97
C TRP A 146 5.78 7.74 -4.44
N HIS A 147 6.61 7.19 -5.34
CA HIS A 147 6.38 7.31 -6.77
C HIS A 147 5.00 6.75 -7.16
N GLN A 148 4.57 5.65 -6.54
CA GLN A 148 3.31 5.00 -6.85
C GLN A 148 2.09 5.63 -6.15
N PHE A 149 2.26 6.06 -4.89
CA PHE A 149 1.15 6.40 -3.99
C PHE A 149 1.23 7.82 -3.37
N GLY A 150 2.34 8.51 -3.57
CA GLY A 150 2.62 9.80 -2.95
C GLY A 150 2.00 10.99 -3.68
N LEU A 151 2.05 12.15 -3.02
CA LEU A 151 1.68 13.42 -3.61
C LEU A 151 2.61 13.81 -4.77
N ILE A 152 2.01 14.39 -5.81
CA ILE A 152 2.71 14.88 -6.99
C ILE A 152 2.52 16.40 -7.09
N PRO A 153 3.55 17.20 -7.41
CA PRO A 153 3.41 18.66 -7.39
C PRO A 153 2.24 19.22 -8.20
N HIS A 154 1.92 18.60 -9.35
CA HIS A 154 0.91 19.11 -10.29
C HIS A 154 -0.53 19.03 -9.80
N ILE A 155 -0.82 18.23 -8.76
CA ILE A 155 -2.17 18.13 -8.18
C ILE A 155 -2.42 19.17 -7.09
N PHE A 156 -1.40 19.95 -6.69
CA PHE A 156 -1.60 21.04 -5.75
C PHE A 156 -2.39 22.19 -6.38
N PRO A 157 -3.20 22.92 -5.60
CA PRO A 157 -3.76 24.20 -6.06
C PRO A 157 -2.64 25.16 -6.50
N GLU A 158 -2.89 26.01 -7.50
CA GLU A 158 -1.86 26.89 -8.08
C GLU A 158 -1.15 27.77 -7.04
N GLU A 159 -1.90 28.28 -6.06
CA GLU A 159 -1.36 29.07 -4.95
C GLU A 159 -0.32 28.29 -4.14
N LEU A 160 -0.63 27.01 -3.87
CA LEU A 160 0.25 26.12 -3.15
C LEU A 160 1.45 25.69 -4.00
N GLN A 161 1.25 25.47 -5.30
CA GLN A 161 2.36 25.22 -6.23
C GLN A 161 3.35 26.40 -6.21
N ARG A 162 2.83 27.64 -6.28
CA ARG A 162 3.66 28.85 -6.22
C ARG A 162 4.42 28.95 -4.90
N ALA A 163 3.74 28.80 -3.77
CA ALA A 163 4.37 28.81 -2.46
C ALA A 163 5.43 27.69 -2.32
N SER A 164 5.15 26.49 -2.84
CA SER A 164 6.07 25.35 -2.76
C SER A 164 7.41 25.59 -3.44
N LYS A 165 7.48 26.47 -4.45
CA LYS A 165 8.75 26.85 -5.10
C LYS A 165 9.70 27.53 -4.11
N SER A 166 9.21 28.48 -3.31
CA SER A 166 10.01 29.15 -2.26
C SER A 166 10.46 28.14 -1.20
N PHE A 167 9.57 27.22 -0.80
CA PHE A 167 9.93 26.13 0.11
C PHE A 167 11.08 25.28 -0.45
N ILE A 168 10.95 24.81 -1.69
CA ILE A 168 11.97 24.00 -2.37
C ILE A 168 13.31 24.73 -2.38
N GLN A 169 13.33 25.99 -2.84
CA GLN A 169 14.55 26.79 -2.90
C GLN A 169 15.20 26.95 -1.52
N ALA A 170 14.39 27.17 -0.49
CA ALA A 170 14.89 27.38 0.87
C ALA A 170 15.43 26.11 1.55
N ILE A 171 14.92 24.92 1.19
CA ILE A 171 15.40 23.66 1.75
C ILE A 171 16.54 23.06 0.95
N SER A 172 16.65 23.31 -0.36
CA SER A 172 17.65 22.67 -1.23
C SER A 172 19.10 22.84 -0.75
N SER A 173 19.44 23.95 -0.11
CA SER A 173 20.79 24.18 0.45
C SER A 173 21.00 23.60 1.86
N LYS A 174 19.94 23.09 2.49
CA LYS A 174 19.93 22.57 3.86
C LYS A 174 19.84 21.05 3.93
N LEU A 175 19.39 20.40 2.86
CA LEU A 175 19.30 18.94 2.80
C LEU A 175 20.70 18.35 2.76
N ASP A 176 20.93 17.31 3.57
CA ASP A 176 22.15 16.53 3.46
C ASP A 176 22.13 15.63 2.21
N ALA A 177 23.25 14.92 1.97
CA ALA A 177 23.40 14.03 0.82
C ALA A 177 22.40 12.86 0.81
N TYR A 178 21.87 12.46 1.95
CA TYR A 178 20.86 11.41 2.06
C TYR A 178 19.46 11.97 1.79
N GLU A 179 19.09 13.08 2.43
CA GLU A 179 17.78 13.73 2.29
C GLU A 179 17.54 14.28 0.87
N SER A 180 18.61 14.66 0.17
CA SER A 180 18.56 15.12 -1.23
C SER A 180 18.13 14.03 -2.22
N LYS A 181 18.12 12.74 -1.81
CA LYS A 181 17.66 11.61 -2.64
C LYS A 181 16.14 11.49 -2.70
N PHE A 182 15.41 12.26 -1.91
CA PHE A 182 13.95 12.20 -1.83
C PHE A 182 13.30 13.37 -2.60
N PRO A 183 12.17 13.14 -3.30
CA PRO A 183 11.39 14.22 -3.89
C PRO A 183 11.02 15.28 -2.87
N TYR A 184 11.05 16.56 -3.26
CA TYR A 184 10.68 17.67 -2.36
C TYR A 184 9.26 17.57 -1.80
N CYS A 185 8.33 16.91 -2.50
CA CYS A 185 6.99 16.63 -1.99
C CYS A 185 6.99 15.77 -0.73
N ILE A 186 7.97 14.87 -0.55
CA ILE A 186 8.11 14.11 0.69
C ILE A 186 8.49 15.05 1.83
N HIS A 187 9.47 15.92 1.63
CA HIS A 187 9.91 16.91 2.62
C HIS A 187 8.78 17.87 3.00
N PHE A 188 8.05 18.34 1.99
CA PHE A 188 6.86 19.16 2.15
C PHE A 188 5.80 18.44 2.99
N SER A 189 5.48 17.19 2.64
CA SER A 189 4.48 16.42 3.37
C SER A 189 4.92 16.06 4.79
N LYS A 190 6.21 15.80 5.00
CA LYS A 190 6.79 15.59 6.32
C LYS A 190 6.69 16.86 7.18
N ARG A 191 6.85 18.06 6.61
CA ARG A 191 6.80 19.33 7.35
C ARG A 191 5.38 19.79 7.66
N PHE A 192 4.50 19.78 6.66
CA PHE A 192 3.18 20.40 6.75
C PHE A 192 2.03 19.41 6.97
N LYS A 193 2.31 18.11 6.89
CA LYS A 193 1.34 17.03 7.12
C LYS A 193 0.02 17.22 6.33
N PRO A 194 0.07 17.60 5.03
CA PRO A 194 -1.14 17.62 4.23
C PRO A 194 -1.59 16.19 3.98
N PRO A 195 -2.86 15.86 4.20
CA PRO A 195 -3.38 14.59 3.74
C PRO A 195 -3.63 14.62 2.23
N TRP A 196 -3.61 13.44 1.62
CA TRP A 196 -4.01 13.27 0.23
C TRP A 196 -4.91 12.05 0.05
N ILE A 197 -5.71 12.10 -1.01
CA ILE A 197 -6.62 11.03 -1.36
C ILE A 197 -5.92 10.12 -2.34
N LEU A 198 -6.01 8.83 -2.10
CA LEU A 198 -5.54 7.80 -2.99
C LEU A 198 -6.64 6.80 -3.27
N LYS A 199 -6.80 6.44 -4.53
CA LYS A 199 -7.69 5.38 -4.99
C LYS A 199 -6.98 4.58 -6.07
N TRP A 200 -7.33 3.31 -6.23
CA TRP A 200 -6.88 2.52 -7.36
C TRP A 200 -8.05 1.75 -7.95
N SER A 201 -7.96 1.40 -9.23
CA SER A 201 -8.91 0.50 -9.88
C SER A 201 -8.20 -0.33 -10.96
N TYR A 202 -8.92 -1.32 -11.48
CA TYR A 202 -8.51 -2.09 -12.64
C TYR A 202 -8.95 -1.44 -13.94
N GLU A 203 -8.13 -1.60 -14.98
CA GLU A 203 -8.44 -1.19 -16.35
C GLU A 203 -7.97 -2.29 -17.30
N LYS A 204 -8.80 -2.64 -18.28
CA LYS A 204 -8.42 -3.56 -19.35
C LYS A 204 -8.03 -2.74 -20.57
N ASN A 205 -6.85 -2.96 -21.11
CA ASN A 205 -6.40 -2.36 -22.36
C ASN A 205 -5.92 -3.48 -23.30
N GLY A 206 -6.75 -3.82 -24.29
CA GLY A 206 -6.54 -5.02 -25.11
C GLY A 206 -6.48 -6.28 -24.25
N ASP A 207 -5.42 -7.04 -24.41
CA ASP A 207 -5.17 -8.29 -23.67
C ASP A 207 -4.31 -8.07 -22.41
N ILE A 208 -4.29 -6.86 -21.86
CA ILE A 208 -3.55 -6.54 -20.63
C ILE A 208 -4.51 -6.03 -19.58
N LEU A 209 -4.44 -6.61 -18.39
CA LEU A 209 -5.07 -6.04 -17.20
C LEU A 209 -4.07 -5.13 -16.49
N HIS A 210 -4.46 -3.87 -16.33
CA HIS A 210 -3.70 -2.86 -15.62
C HIS A 210 -4.31 -2.55 -14.26
N ARG A 211 -3.48 -2.05 -13.35
CA ARG A 211 -3.90 -1.29 -12.18
C ARG A 211 -3.48 0.15 -12.35
N PHE A 212 -4.44 1.06 -12.28
CA PHE A 212 -4.11 2.47 -12.21
C PHE A 212 -4.35 3.03 -10.81
N THR A 213 -3.46 3.91 -10.41
CA THR A 213 -3.57 4.67 -9.16
C THR A 213 -3.93 6.12 -9.48
N PHE A 214 -4.97 6.58 -8.79
CA PHE A 214 -5.43 7.95 -8.77
C PHE A 214 -5.00 8.60 -7.45
N VAL A 215 -4.32 9.75 -7.55
CA VAL A 215 -3.91 10.56 -6.41
C VAL A 215 -4.50 11.95 -6.58
N LYS A 216 -5.18 12.44 -5.53
CA LYS A 216 -5.82 13.78 -5.54
C LYS A 216 -5.46 14.53 -4.26
N TRP A 217 -5.24 15.83 -4.42
CA TRP A 217 -5.16 16.76 -3.29
C TRP A 217 -6.53 16.85 -2.58
N TRP A 218 -6.51 16.96 -1.25
CA TRP A 218 -7.73 17.26 -0.50
C TRP A 218 -8.02 18.76 -0.52
N ASP A 219 -8.88 19.16 -1.44
CA ASP A 219 -9.36 20.53 -1.65
C ASP A 219 -10.01 21.16 -0.40
N ARG A 220 -10.60 20.36 0.49
CA ARG A 220 -11.18 20.83 1.75
C ARG A 220 -10.20 20.87 2.91
N PHE A 221 -8.88 20.80 2.66
CA PHE A 221 -7.89 20.89 3.72
C PHE A 221 -7.94 22.28 4.40
N PRO A 222 -8.46 22.38 5.64
CA PRO A 222 -8.79 23.67 6.26
C PRO A 222 -7.55 24.51 6.58
N HIS A 223 -6.37 23.89 6.59
CA HIS A 223 -5.11 24.55 6.95
C HIS A 223 -4.26 24.94 5.74
N MET A 224 -4.78 24.83 4.51
CA MET A 224 -4.04 25.25 3.30
C MET A 224 -3.61 26.71 3.37
N ALA A 225 -4.52 27.61 3.77
CA ALA A 225 -4.20 29.03 3.91
C ALA A 225 -3.09 29.27 4.96
N ASN A 226 -3.17 28.60 6.10
CA ASN A 226 -2.14 28.68 7.14
C ASN A 226 -0.79 28.14 6.65
N MET A 227 -0.80 27.08 5.84
CA MET A 227 0.40 26.51 5.22
C MET A 227 1.05 27.51 4.26
N ILE A 228 0.27 28.09 3.34
CA ILE A 228 0.75 29.12 2.39
C ILE A 228 1.30 30.33 3.14
N ASN A 229 0.62 30.79 4.18
CA ASN A 229 1.07 31.89 5.03
C ASN A 229 2.37 31.56 5.76
N THR A 230 2.50 30.34 6.30
CA THR A 230 3.72 29.86 6.95
C THR A 230 4.88 29.83 5.97
N ILE A 231 4.67 29.28 4.78
CA ILE A 231 5.70 29.24 3.72
C ILE A 231 6.10 30.65 3.30
N SER A 232 5.13 31.53 3.10
CA SER A 232 5.37 32.92 2.71
C SER A 232 6.14 33.69 3.79
N LYS A 233 5.83 33.45 5.07
CA LYS A 233 6.51 34.07 6.21
C LYS A 233 7.92 33.52 6.44
N GLU A 234 8.09 32.21 6.34
CA GLU A 234 9.36 31.53 6.62
C GLU A 234 10.33 31.59 5.42
N PHE A 235 9.84 31.73 4.18
CA PHE A 235 10.64 31.57 2.96
C PHE A 235 10.45 32.64 1.85
N GLY A 236 9.44 33.54 1.89
CA GLY A 236 9.21 34.75 1.03
C GLY A 236 8.94 34.52 -0.49
N GLN A 237 8.11 35.29 -1.24
CA GLN A 237 7.02 36.31 -1.06
C GLN A 237 5.78 35.88 -1.91
N THR A 238 4.49 36.24 -1.75
CA THR A 238 3.75 37.44 -1.28
C THR A 238 2.47 36.99 -0.53
N THR A 239 2.00 37.78 0.44
CA THR A 239 0.72 37.62 1.14
C THR A 239 -0.46 37.44 0.17
N LEU A 240 -1.08 36.26 0.18
CA LEU A 240 -2.38 36.01 -0.43
C LEU A 240 -3.48 36.19 0.61
N ASN A 241 -4.36 37.16 0.38
CA ASN A 241 -5.57 37.36 1.17
C ASN A 241 -6.56 36.22 0.91
N LEU A 242 -6.50 35.15 1.71
CA LEU A 242 -7.47 34.06 1.68
C LEU A 242 -8.66 34.40 2.59
N LYS A 243 -9.84 34.56 1.98
CA LYS A 243 -11.11 34.69 2.71
C LYS A 243 -11.50 33.32 3.29
N ASN A 244 -11.57 33.25 4.61
CA ASN A 244 -12.03 32.09 5.36
C ASN A 244 -13.52 31.80 5.08
N SER A 245 -13.86 30.52 4.90
CA SER A 245 -15.22 30.02 5.08
C SER A 245 -15.24 28.97 6.19
N LYS A 246 -16.32 29.00 6.96
CA LYS A 246 -16.47 28.71 8.38
C LYS A 246 -16.69 27.23 8.74
N ASP A 247 -16.26 26.93 9.96
CA ASP A 247 -16.74 26.02 11.01
C ASP A 247 -17.22 24.59 10.65
N PHE A 248 -16.58 23.62 11.33
CA PHE A 248 -17.00 22.22 11.38
C PHE A 248 -17.63 21.90 12.76
N PRO A 249 -18.68 21.07 12.84
CA PRO A 249 -19.21 20.58 14.09
C PRO A 249 -18.38 19.41 14.65
N THR A 250 -18.23 19.38 15.97
CA THR A 250 -17.69 18.29 16.78
C THR A 250 -18.80 17.30 17.12
N ILE A 251 -18.65 15.99 16.85
CA ILE A 251 -19.55 14.96 17.42
C ILE A 251 -18.79 13.69 17.84
N ASP A 252 -19.28 13.18 18.96
CA ASP A 252 -18.96 12.05 19.83
C ASP A 252 -19.31 10.65 19.25
N ARG A 253 -18.94 9.60 20.02
CA ARG A 253 -18.60 8.21 19.69
C ARG A 253 -19.75 7.22 19.36
N SER A 254 -19.27 6.13 18.73
CA SER A 254 -19.68 4.71 18.78
C SER A 254 -20.50 4.18 17.58
N ALA A 255 -19.88 3.21 16.88
CA ALA A 255 -20.43 2.44 15.75
C ALA A 255 -19.80 1.01 15.76
N PRO A 256 -20.47 -0.01 15.17
CA PRO A 256 -20.03 -1.41 15.16
C PRO A 256 -18.99 -1.76 14.07
N GLU A 257 -18.42 -2.98 14.16
CA GLU A 257 -17.11 -3.40 13.64
C GLU A 257 -17.11 -4.13 12.27
N TYR A 258 -16.12 -3.83 11.43
CA TYR A 258 -15.68 -4.65 10.28
C TYR A 258 -14.29 -5.27 10.55
N PRO A 259 -14.04 -6.55 10.21
CA PRO A 259 -12.90 -7.30 10.76
C PRO A 259 -11.54 -7.14 10.06
N LEU A 260 -11.45 -6.51 8.88
CA LEU A 260 -10.23 -6.63 8.06
C LEU A 260 -9.18 -5.53 8.28
N ILE A 261 -9.54 -4.33 8.76
CA ILE A 261 -8.56 -3.25 9.02
C ILE A 261 -9.02 -2.43 10.23
N GLN A 262 -8.71 -2.89 11.45
CA GLN A 262 -8.93 -2.13 12.68
C GLN A 262 -7.60 -1.70 13.32
N ALA A 263 -7.51 -0.43 13.70
CA ALA A 263 -6.72 -0.01 14.86
C ALA A 263 -7.62 -0.04 16.11
N PRO A 264 -7.08 -0.31 17.31
CA PRO A 264 -7.82 -0.93 18.41
C PRO A 264 -8.73 0.08 19.10
N THR A 265 -10.04 -0.11 18.99
CA THR A 265 -10.97 0.48 19.97
C THR A 265 -11.90 -0.51 20.65
N ARG A 266 -11.96 -1.78 20.23
CA ARG A 266 -12.81 -2.79 20.90
C ARG A 266 -12.24 -4.21 20.98
N LEU A 267 -11.40 -4.63 20.04
CA LEU A 267 -10.68 -5.90 20.13
C LEU A 267 -9.27 -5.69 20.70
N THR A 268 -8.85 -6.55 21.63
CA THR A 268 -7.48 -6.51 22.14
C THR A 268 -6.52 -6.94 21.03
N LYS A 269 -5.26 -6.52 21.13
CA LYS A 269 -4.19 -6.95 20.23
C LYS A 269 -4.11 -8.49 20.09
N LYS A 270 -4.49 -9.22 21.13
CA LYS A 270 -4.54 -10.69 21.16
C LYS A 270 -5.71 -11.26 20.33
N ASP A 271 -6.88 -10.63 20.37
CA ASP A 271 -8.06 -11.08 19.63
C ASP A 271 -7.87 -10.96 18.12
N LEU A 272 -7.24 -9.88 17.66
CA LEU A 272 -6.93 -9.66 16.24
C LEU A 272 -5.86 -10.61 15.72
N ILE A 273 -4.88 -10.98 16.57
CA ILE A 273 -3.89 -12.01 16.25
C ILE A 273 -4.55 -13.37 16.11
N HIS A 274 -5.51 -13.69 16.98
CA HIS A 274 -6.25 -14.94 16.89
C HIS A 274 -7.08 -15.03 15.60
N LEU A 275 -7.73 -13.93 15.20
CA LEU A 275 -8.46 -13.84 13.92
C LEU A 275 -7.53 -14.00 12.71
N LEU A 276 -6.35 -13.36 12.74
CA LEU A 276 -5.33 -13.56 11.71
C LEU A 276 -4.91 -15.04 11.64
N GLN A 277 -4.60 -15.66 12.79
CA GLN A 277 -4.22 -17.08 12.85
C GLN A 277 -5.34 -18.01 12.35
N GLN A 278 -6.60 -17.69 12.60
CA GLN A 278 -7.74 -18.46 12.10
C GLN A 278 -7.89 -18.30 10.58
N SER A 279 -7.82 -17.08 10.06
CA SER A 279 -7.89 -16.82 8.61
C SER A 279 -6.78 -17.52 7.82
N LEU A 280 -5.57 -17.62 8.40
CA LEU A 280 -4.45 -18.32 7.78
C LEU A 280 -4.57 -19.85 7.85
N LYS A 281 -5.42 -20.39 8.73
CA LYS A 281 -5.69 -21.83 8.83
C LYS A 281 -6.80 -22.27 7.89
N GLU A 282 -7.82 -21.44 7.70
CA GLU A 282 -8.96 -21.72 6.80
C GLU A 282 -8.52 -21.83 5.32
N ASP A 283 -7.48 -21.09 4.89
CA ASP A 283 -6.89 -21.21 3.55
C ASP A 283 -6.06 -22.51 3.34
N SER A 284 -5.85 -23.32 4.38
CA SER A 284 -5.03 -24.56 4.32
C SER A 284 -5.84 -25.86 4.30
N SER A 285 -7.17 -25.78 4.43
CA SER A 285 -8.06 -26.94 4.37
C SER A 285 -8.85 -26.97 3.06
N ASP A 286 -8.26 -27.56 2.02
CA ASP A 286 -9.07 -28.13 0.93
C ASP A 286 -9.77 -29.41 1.45
N PRO A 287 -11.01 -29.69 1.03
CA PRO A 287 -11.72 -30.88 1.44
C PRO A 287 -11.06 -32.11 0.83
N GLU A 288 -10.70 -33.07 1.69
CA GLU A 288 -10.35 -34.43 1.29
C GLU A 288 -11.40 -34.98 0.33
N SER A 289 -11.05 -35.14 -0.95
CA SER A 289 -11.76 -36.06 -1.83
C SER A 289 -11.04 -37.40 -1.78
N GLU A 290 -11.64 -38.36 -1.07
CA GLU A 290 -11.37 -39.77 -1.28
C GLU A 290 -11.58 -40.12 -2.76
N ALA A 291 -10.51 -40.53 -3.44
CA ALA A 291 -10.59 -41.36 -4.62
C ALA A 291 -9.31 -42.22 -4.71
N SER A 292 -9.44 -43.45 -4.23
CA SER A 292 -8.54 -44.55 -4.56
C SER A 292 -8.71 -44.93 -6.03
N SER A 293 -7.61 -44.97 -6.80
CA SER A 293 -7.36 -46.06 -7.76
C SER A 293 -5.96 -45.93 -8.38
N GLU A 294 -5.28 -47.07 -8.43
CA GLU A 294 -3.98 -47.36 -9.02
C GLU A 294 -3.87 -46.93 -10.50
N ALA A 295 -2.70 -46.43 -10.89
CA ALA A 295 -2.14 -46.69 -12.23
C ALA A 295 -0.62 -46.55 -12.18
N SER A 296 0.06 -47.70 -12.19
CA SER A 296 1.47 -47.86 -12.50
C SER A 296 1.73 -47.45 -13.96
N TYR A 297 2.72 -46.58 -14.19
CA TYR A 297 3.46 -46.56 -15.45
C TYR A 297 4.94 -46.26 -15.19
N SER A 298 5.73 -47.32 -15.30
CA SER A 298 7.16 -47.30 -15.59
C SER A 298 7.44 -46.67 -16.95
N ASN A 299 8.43 -45.78 -17.06
CA ASN A 299 9.40 -45.83 -18.16
C ASN A 299 10.65 -44.97 -17.90
N THR A 300 11.75 -45.65 -17.59
CA THR A 300 13.05 -45.62 -18.28
C THR A 300 13.48 -44.30 -18.95
N PHE A 301 14.41 -43.59 -18.32
CA PHE A 301 15.28 -42.62 -19.01
C PHE A 301 16.58 -43.31 -19.43
N ARG A 302 16.71 -43.57 -20.74
CA ARG A 302 18.00 -43.76 -21.41
C ARG A 302 18.58 -42.36 -21.68
N HIS A 303 19.80 -42.13 -21.25
CA HIS A 303 20.58 -40.95 -21.59
C HIS A 303 21.49 -41.35 -22.76
N ASP A 304 21.19 -40.88 -23.96
CA ASP A 304 22.12 -40.87 -25.10
C ASP A 304 22.36 -39.40 -25.47
N SER A 305 23.61 -38.97 -25.32
CA SER A 305 24.16 -37.80 -25.97
C SER A 305 25.66 -37.78 -25.71
N GLU A 306 26.47 -38.11 -26.72
CA GLU A 306 27.31 -37.11 -27.40
C GLU A 306 28.10 -37.74 -28.55
N ASP A 307 27.77 -37.26 -29.76
CA ASP A 307 28.60 -37.35 -30.96
C ASP A 307 29.86 -36.49 -30.80
N THR A 308 31.01 -37.00 -31.24
CA THR A 308 32.03 -36.22 -31.98
C THR A 308 33.01 -37.18 -32.67
N PRO A 309 33.67 -36.76 -33.77
CA PRO A 309 33.83 -37.60 -34.95
C PRO A 309 35.23 -38.20 -35.13
N ARG A 310 35.23 -39.19 -36.03
CA ARG A 310 36.34 -39.99 -36.55
C ARG A 310 37.59 -39.19 -36.92
N LEU A 311 38.73 -39.67 -36.43
CA LEU A 311 40.03 -39.59 -37.09
C LEU A 311 40.29 -40.91 -37.84
N SER A 312 41.02 -40.78 -38.93
CA SER A 312 41.42 -41.78 -39.92
C SER A 312 42.15 -42.99 -39.34
N ASP A 313 42.07 -44.13 -40.02
CA ASP A 313 43.20 -44.67 -40.79
C ASP A 313 42.75 -45.90 -41.61
N ASP A 314 43.35 -46.00 -42.80
CA ASP A 314 43.39 -47.06 -43.83
C ASP A 314 42.15 -47.35 -44.71
#